data_AF-A0A7X6FSB7-F1
#
_entry.id   AF-A0A7X6FSB7-F1
#
_cell.length_a   1.000
_cell.length_b   1.000
_cell.length_c   1.000
_cell.angle_alpha   90.00
_cell.angle_beta   90.00
_cell.angle_gamma   90.00
#
_symmetry.space_group_name_H-M   'P 1'
#
loop_
_entity.id
_entity.type
_entity.pdbx_description
1 polymer ?
#
loop_
_entity_poly.entity_id
_entity_poly.type
_entity_poly.pdbx_seq_one_letter_code
_entity_poly.pdbx_strand_id
1 'polypeptide(L)' 'MQRLDTGSLIPLDAPVDSGVAIFANGKRVGHGELIKLGEKLGIRVVNIFDND' A
#
# COMPACT_ATOMS: atom_id res chain seq x y z
N MET A 1 16.70 9.55 17.45
CA MET A 1 15.85 9.93 16.29
C MET A 1 16.64 9.67 15.02
N GLN A 2 16.15 8.83 14.12
CA GLN A 2 16.78 8.64 12.82
C GLN A 2 16.48 9.87 11.96
N ARG A 3 17.53 10.62 11.59
CA ARG A 3 17.40 11.83 10.77
C ARG A 3 17.34 11.40 9.30
N LEU A 4 16.27 11.78 8.61
CA LEU A 4 16.13 11.56 7.17
C LEU A 4 16.95 12.62 6.42
N ASP A 5 17.87 12.16 5.58
CA ASP A 5 18.65 13.01 4.67
C ASP A 5 18.64 12.41 3.25
N THR A 6 19.13 13.16 2.27
CA THR A 6 19.23 12.72 0.88
C THR A 6 19.97 11.38 0.79
N GLY A 7 19.39 10.42 0.07
CA GLY A 7 19.95 9.08 -0.08
C GLY A 7 19.65 8.12 1.07
N SER A 8 18.89 8.54 2.10
CA SER A 8 18.47 7.63 3.17
C SER A 8 17.59 6.51 2.62
N LEU A 9 17.98 5.26 2.91
CA LEU A 9 17.15 4.09 2.69
C LEU A 9 16.38 3.79 3.97
N ILE A 10 15.04 3.73 3.87
CA ILE A 10 14.18 3.32 4.97
C ILE A 10 13.58 1.97 4.60
N PRO A 11 13.94 0.89 5.29
CA PRO A 11 13.26 -0.38 5.09
C PRO A 11 11.80 -0.23 5.50
N LEU A 12 10.89 -0.71 4.66
CA LEU A 12 9.47 -0.78 5.00
C LEU A 12 9.22 -2.07 5.77
N ASP A 13 8.31 -2.01 6.75
CA ASP A 13 7.95 -3.16 7.59
C ASP A 13 7.16 -4.23 6.82
N ALA A 14 6.73 -3.91 5.60
CA ALA A 14 5.92 -4.76 4.76
C ALA A 14 6.62 -5.00 3.41
N PRO A 15 6.74 -6.26 2.95
CA PRO A 15 7.33 -6.56 1.66
C PRO A 15 6.42 -6.10 0.51
N VAL A 16 6.97 -5.81 -0.67
CA VAL A 16 6.22 -5.26 -1.83
C VAL A 16 5.05 -6.16 -2.26
N ASP A 17 5.17 -7.46 -2.06
CA ASP A 17 4.15 -8.47 -2.38
C ASP A 17 2.99 -8.53 -1.37
N SER A 18 3.10 -7.88 -0.21
CA SER A 18 2.05 -7.87 0.82
C SER A 18 0.84 -6.99 0.49
N GLY A 19 0.87 -6.31 -0.66
CA GLY A 19 -0.22 -5.45 -1.14
C GLY A 19 -0.22 -4.07 -0.49
N VAL A 20 -1.24 -3.28 -0.81
CA VAL A 20 -1.44 -1.92 -0.30
C VAL A 20 -2.70 -1.85 0.56
N ALA A 21 -2.65 -1.07 1.64
CA ALA A 21 -3.83 -0.75 2.43
C ALA A 21 -4.62 0.38 1.75
N ILE A 22 -5.95 0.25 1.72
CA ILE A 22 -6.86 1.25 1.17
C ILE A 22 -7.50 2.00 2.34
N PHE A 23 -7.47 3.33 2.32
CA PHE A 23 -8.04 4.19 3.35
C PHE A 23 -9.11 5.13 2.79
N ALA A 24 -10.15 5.37 3.59
CA ALA A 24 -11.14 6.42 3.34
C ALA A 24 -11.40 7.14 4.66
N ASN A 25 -11.40 8.47 4.66
CA ASN A 25 -11.59 9.30 5.86
C ASN A 25 -10.67 8.89 7.03
N GLY A 26 -9.44 8.48 6.74
CA GLY A 26 -8.46 8.05 7.75
C GLY A 26 -8.68 6.65 8.33
N LYS A 27 -9.76 5.94 7.96
CA LYS A 27 -10.00 4.55 8.37
C LYS A 27 -9.53 3.59 7.29
N ARG A 28 -8.84 2.51 7.67
CA ARG A 28 -8.52 1.41 6.75
C ARG A 28 -9.83 0.72 6.34
N VAL A 29 -10.08 0.66 5.04
CA VAL A 29 -11.30 0.07 4.46
C VAL A 29 -11.04 -1.19 3.65
N GLY A 30 -9.78 -1.57 3.40
CA GLY A 30 -9.48 -2.82 2.71
C GLY A 30 -8.01 -3.00 2.38
N HIS A 31 -7.75 -3.96 1.49
CA HIS A 31 -6.45 -4.19 0.89
C HIS A 31 -6.57 -4.46 -0.63
N GLY A 32 -5.50 -4.16 -1.34
CA GLY A 32 -5.39 -4.42 -2.76
C GLY A 32 -3.96 -4.74 -3.17
N GLU A 33 -3.78 -5.09 -4.43
CA GLU A 33 -2.49 -5.42 -5.01
C GLU A 33 -2.15 -4.46 -6.14
N LEU A 34 -0.89 -4.03 -6.23
CA LEU A 34 -0.41 -3.21 -7.33
C LEU A 34 -0.36 -4.05 -8.61
N ILE A 35 -1.02 -3.57 -9.66
CA ILE A 35 -1.03 -4.21 -10.98
C ILE A 35 -0.58 -3.24 -12.07
N LYS A 36 0.06 -3.78 -13.11
CA LYS A 36 0.39 -3.05 -14.34
C LYS A 36 -0.65 -3.38 -15.42
N LEU A 37 -1.29 -2.35 -15.95
CA LEU A 37 -2.30 -2.39 -17.02
C LEU A 37 -1.76 -1.66 -18.25
N GLY A 38 -1.04 -2.39 -19.10
CA GLY A 38 -0.26 -1.77 -20.19
C GLY A 38 0.74 -0.77 -19.63
N GLU A 39 0.68 0.48 -20.06
CA GLU A 39 1.54 1.57 -19.56
C GLU A 39 1.01 2.28 -18.30
N LYS A 40 -0.07 1.75 -17.69
CA LYS A 40 -0.67 2.32 -16.47
C LYS A 40 -0.42 1.42 -15.28
N LEU A 41 -0.37 2.02 -14.10
CA LEU A 41 -0.47 1.31 -12.83
C LEU A 41 -1.89 1.44 -12.28
N GLY A 42 -2.35 0.41 -11.59
CA GLY A 42 -3.63 0.39 -10.89
C GLY A 42 -3.57 -0.48 -9.65
N ILE A 43 -4.61 -0.39 -8.81
CA ILE A 43 -4.77 -1.27 -7.65
C ILE A 43 -5.94 -2.21 -7.92
N ARG A 44 -5.69 -3.52 -7.88
CA ARG A 44 -6.76 -4.52 -7.82
C ARG A 44 -7.22 -4.61 -6.37
N VAL A 45 -8.48 -4.27 -6.11
CA VAL A 45 -9.08 -4.45 -4.78
C VAL A 45 -9.22 -5.94 -4.51
N VAL A 46 -8.64 -6.44 -3.41
CA VAL A 46 -8.71 -7.84 -2.98
C VAL A 46 -9.81 -8.00 -1.94
N ASN A 47 -9.92 -7.06 -1.00
CA ASN A 47 -11.11 -6.92 -0.16
C ASN A 47 -11.45 -5.45 0.10
N ILE A 48 -12.71 -5.22 0.45
CA ILE A 48 -13.20 -3.96 0.99
C ILE A 48 -14.22 -4.29 2.07
N PHE A 49 -14.07 -3.68 3.24
CA PHE A 49 -14.77 -3.97 4.49
C PHE A 49 -14.53 -5.40 5.01
N ASP A 50 -13.87 -5.54 6.17
CA ASP A 50 -14.11 -6.72 7.02
C ASP A 50 -15.49 -6.48 7.65
N ASN A 51 -16.54 -6.99 7.00
CA ASN A 51 -17.86 -7.12 7.64
C ASN A 51 -17.79 -8.35 8.55
N ASP A 52 -17.34 -8.16 9.78
CA ASP A 52 -17.73 -9.00 10.91
C ASP A 52 -19.10 -8.54 11.45
#